data_AF-A0A517V8Q6-F1
#
_entry.id   AF-A0A517V8Q6-F1
#
_cell.length_a   1.000
_cell.length_b   1.000
_cell.length_c   1.000
_cell.angle_alpha   90.00
_cell.angle_beta   90.00
_cell.angle_gamma   90.00
#
_symmetry.space_group_name_H-M   'P 1'
#
loop_
_entity.id
_entity.type
_entity.pdbx_description
1 polymer ?
#
loop_
_entity_poly.entity_id
_entity_poly.type
_entity_poly.pdbx_seq_one_letter_code
_entity_poly.pdbx_strand_id
1 'polypeptide(L)'
;MHRREPDYSNAKYWSRVVGYHPLHDELPAAVEPLFERYAALSHVASWKERLVPNKRWLLNAFVDCCQECETTGDPELNAFAQQVQWLEMLLLLQKTSLDAVSV
;
A
#
# COMPACT_ATOMS: atom_id res chain seq x y z
N MET A 1 -10.05 2.07 8.26
CA MET A 1 -9.93 3.50 7.90
C MET A 1 -9.21 3.62 6.57
N HIS A 2 -9.65 4.48 5.66
CA HIS A 2 -9.04 4.57 4.33
C HIS A 2 -7.64 5.19 4.47
N ARG A 3 -6.59 4.54 3.94
CA ARG A 3 -5.19 5.01 4.03
C ARG A 3 -4.95 6.39 3.37
N ARG A 4 -5.95 6.86 2.63
CA ARG A 4 -6.00 8.13 1.89
C ARG A 4 -7.00 9.13 2.46
N GLU A 5 -7.67 8.80 3.57
CA GLU A 5 -8.46 9.79 4.32
C GLU A 5 -7.48 10.67 5.10
N PRO A 6 -7.69 12.00 5.19
CA PRO A 6 -6.77 12.94 5.83
C PRO A 6 -6.77 12.85 7.37
N ASP A 7 -6.76 11.63 7.92
CA ASP A 7 -6.52 11.27 9.31
C ASP A 7 -5.41 10.21 9.40
N TYR A 8 -4.22 10.61 8.93
CA TYR A 8 -3.05 9.73 8.80
C TYR A 8 -2.57 9.15 10.12
N SER A 9 -2.72 9.90 11.22
CA SER A 9 -2.37 9.45 12.57
C SER A 9 -3.25 8.29 13.01
N ASN A 10 -4.55 8.39 12.80
CA ASN A 10 -5.49 7.31 13.14
C ASN A 10 -5.33 6.11 12.19
N ALA A 11 -5.06 6.33 10.90
CA ALA A 11 -4.74 5.25 9.96
C ALA A 11 -3.50 4.44 10.40
N LYS A 12 -2.43 5.13 10.83
CA LYS A 12 -1.22 4.49 11.39
C LYS A 12 -1.49 3.79 12.72
N TYR A 13 -2.34 4.37 13.58
CA TYR A 13 -2.76 3.73 14.83
C TYR A 13 -3.39 2.36 14.55
N TRP A 14 -4.41 2.30 13.68
CA TRP A 14 -5.07 1.03 13.35
C TRP A 14 -4.13 0.04 12.64
N SER A 15 -3.24 0.54 11.79
CA SER A 15 -2.22 -0.31 11.13
C SER A 15 -1.31 -1.01 12.13
N ARG A 16 -0.98 -0.36 13.27
CA ARG A 16 -0.20 -0.98 14.35
C ARG A 16 -1.02 -1.98 15.16
N VAL A 17 -2.29 -1.68 15.40
CA VAL A 17 -3.20 -2.56 16.17
C VAL A 17 -3.48 -3.88 15.44
N VAL A 18 -3.60 -3.86 14.11
CA VAL A 18 -3.77 -5.09 13.30
C VAL A 18 -2.57 -6.04 13.45
N GLY A 19 -1.36 -5.51 13.68
CA GLY A 19 -0.16 -6.31 13.81
C GLY A 19 0.27 -6.95 12.48
N TYR A 20 0.57 -8.25 12.50
CA TYR A 20 0.95 -8.98 11.30
C TYR A 20 -0.28 -9.49 10.54
N HIS A 21 -0.29 -9.29 9.22
CA HIS A 21 -1.26 -9.86 8.31
C HIS A 21 -0.53 -10.49 7.12
N PRO A 22 -0.90 -11.69 6.63
CA PRO A 22 -0.22 -12.37 5.50
C PRO A 22 -0.09 -11.52 4.24
N LEU A 23 -1.05 -10.64 3.99
CA LEU A 23 -0.99 -9.65 2.91
C LEU A 23 0.32 -8.84 2.90
N HIS A 24 0.95 -8.59 4.05
CA HIS A 24 2.23 -7.86 4.10
C HIS A 24 3.33 -8.57 3.30
N ASP A 25 3.24 -9.90 3.16
CA ASP A 25 4.21 -10.71 2.42
C ASP A 25 3.75 -10.97 0.98
N GLU A 26 2.44 -10.95 0.70
CA GLU A 26 1.85 -11.19 -0.62
C GLU A 26 1.83 -9.94 -1.51
N LEU A 27 1.49 -8.77 -0.93
CA LEU A 27 1.36 -7.52 -1.66
C LEU A 27 2.62 -7.07 -2.42
N PRO A 28 3.86 -7.25 -1.88
CA PRO A 28 5.09 -6.94 -2.60
C PRO A 28 5.18 -7.56 -4.00
N ALA A 29 4.77 -8.82 -4.15
CA ALA A 29 4.77 -9.48 -5.46
C ALA A 29 3.71 -8.90 -6.39
N ALA A 30 2.53 -8.56 -5.86
CA ALA A 30 1.44 -7.99 -6.64
C ALA A 30 1.75 -6.56 -7.14
N VAL A 31 2.49 -5.76 -6.36
CA VAL A 31 2.83 -4.37 -6.73
C VAL A 31 4.10 -4.24 -7.56
N GLU A 32 4.94 -5.28 -7.67
CA GLU A 32 6.21 -5.21 -8.42
C GLU A 32 6.02 -4.74 -9.88
N PRO A 33 5.00 -5.22 -10.65
CA PRO A 33 4.77 -4.72 -12.00
C PRO A 33 4.38 -3.23 -12.05
N LEU A 34 3.82 -2.68 -10.96
CA LEU A 34 3.57 -1.24 -10.86
C LEU A 34 4.90 -0.50 -10.67
N PHE A 35 5.80 -0.98 -9.82
CA PHE A 35 7.12 -0.35 -9.68
C PHE A 35 7.89 -0.35 -11.00
N GLU A 36 7.84 -1.43 -11.79
CA GLU A 36 8.44 -1.48 -13.12
C GLU A 36 7.84 -0.45 -14.08
N ARG A 37 6.50 -0.33 -14.09
CA ARG A 37 5.78 0.65 -14.93
C ARG A 37 6.16 2.10 -14.61
N TYR A 38 6.38 2.40 -13.33
CA TYR A 38 6.70 3.75 -12.85
C TYR A 38 8.21 3.98 -12.65
N ALA A 39 9.08 3.04 -13.07
CA ALA A 39 10.52 3.08 -12.77
C ALA A 39 11.26 4.31 -13.35
N ALA A 40 10.76 4.87 -14.46
CA ALA A 40 11.33 6.08 -15.07
C ALA A 40 11.02 7.38 -14.27
N LEU A 41 10.06 7.33 -13.36
CA LEU A 41 9.59 8.47 -12.58
C LEU A 41 10.28 8.45 -11.21
N SER A 42 11.38 9.20 -11.07
CA SER A 42 12.24 9.17 -9.88
C SER A 42 11.49 9.45 -8.56
N HIS A 43 10.49 10.34 -8.59
CA HIS A 43 9.65 10.66 -7.44
C HIS A 43 8.82 9.44 -6.99
N VAL A 44 8.24 8.67 -7.91
CA VAL A 44 7.54 7.41 -7.59
C VAL A 44 8.52 6.29 -7.23
N ALA A 45 9.60 6.13 -8.01
CA ALA A 45 10.58 5.06 -7.81
C ALA A 45 11.26 5.12 -6.42
N SER A 46 11.45 6.33 -5.88
CA SER A 46 12.02 6.54 -4.54
C SER A 46 11.22 5.88 -3.42
N TRP A 47 9.93 5.58 -3.64
CA TRP A 47 9.08 4.95 -2.65
C TRP A 47 9.28 3.45 -2.52
N LYS A 48 9.92 2.77 -3.49
CA LYS A 48 10.04 1.30 -3.51
C LYS A 48 10.68 0.75 -2.22
N GLU A 49 11.82 1.30 -1.83
CA GLU A 49 12.55 0.84 -0.63
C GLU A 49 11.81 1.16 0.68
N ARG A 50 11.04 2.25 0.70
CA ARG A 50 10.24 2.68 1.86
C ARG A 50 9.00 1.79 2.04
N LEU A 51 8.36 1.43 0.93
CA LEU A 51 7.14 0.62 0.91
C LEU A 51 7.43 -0.86 1.12
N VAL A 52 8.56 -1.36 0.61
CA VAL A 52 8.92 -2.78 0.63
C VAL A 52 10.33 -3.03 1.21
N PRO A 53 10.64 -2.56 2.43
CA PRO A 53 11.90 -2.92 3.05
C PRO A 53 11.94 -4.43 3.33
N ASN A 54 13.06 -5.06 3.01
CA ASN A 54 13.28 -6.50 3.23
C ASN A 54 12.19 -7.40 2.64
N LYS A 55 11.65 -7.05 1.46
CA LYS A 55 10.61 -7.81 0.73
C LYS A 55 9.26 -7.89 1.45
N ARG A 56 8.99 -7.00 2.42
CA ARG A 56 7.73 -6.95 3.14
C ARG A 56 7.08 -5.58 3.02
N TRP A 57 5.78 -5.57 2.76
CA TRP A 57 5.00 -4.34 2.67
C TRP A 57 4.85 -3.66 4.03
N LEU A 58 5.13 -2.36 4.08
CA LEU A 58 4.92 -1.52 5.26
C LEU A 58 3.69 -0.62 5.11
N LEU A 59 2.61 -0.97 5.82
CA LEU A 59 1.38 -0.18 5.83
C LEU A 59 1.59 1.28 6.21
N ASN A 60 2.41 1.55 7.25
CA ASN A 60 2.65 2.92 7.69
C ASN A 60 3.39 3.75 6.62
N ALA A 61 4.30 3.13 5.87
CA ALA A 61 4.98 3.80 4.76
C ALA A 61 4.00 4.08 3.61
N PHE A 62 3.01 3.21 3.39
CA PHE A 62 1.96 3.49 2.41
C PHE A 62 1.02 4.62 2.85
N VAL A 63 0.74 4.75 4.15
CA VAL A 63 0.04 5.93 4.69
C VAL A 63 0.86 7.21 4.45
N ASP A 64 2.18 7.17 4.66
CA ASP A 64 3.07 8.30 4.34
C ASP A 64 3.01 8.66 2.85
N CYS A 65 2.99 7.66 1.97
CA CYS A 65 2.87 7.86 0.52
C CYS A 65 1.55 8.53 0.15
N CYS A 66 0.44 8.12 0.78
CA CYS A 66 -0.87 8.75 0.56
C CYS A 66 -0.90 10.20 1.06
N GLN A 67 -0.26 10.48 2.21
CA GLN A 67 -0.10 11.84 2.73
C GLN A 67 0.73 12.72 1.77
N GLU A 68 1.80 12.17 1.20
CA GLU A 68 2.62 12.89 0.21
C GLU A 68 1.83 13.20 -1.07
N CYS A 69 0.98 12.27 -1.54
CA CYS A 69 0.08 12.53 -2.67
C CYS A 69 -0.83 13.75 -2.42
N GLU A 70 -1.45 13.84 -1.24
CA GLU A 70 -2.31 14.96 -0.89
C GLU A 70 -1.51 16.27 -0.75
N THR A 71 -0.34 16.20 -0.11
CA THR A 71 0.49 17.38 0.17
C THR A 71 1.08 17.99 -1.10
N THR A 72 1.51 17.14 -2.04
CA THR A 72 2.21 17.59 -3.26
C THR A 72 1.26 17.81 -4.43
N GLY A 73 0.11 17.12 -4.46
CA GLY A 73 -0.78 17.10 -5.61
C GLY A 73 -0.18 16.39 -6.84
N ASP A 74 0.88 15.59 -6.66
CA ASP A 74 1.57 14.85 -7.72
C ASP A 74 0.62 13.82 -8.38
N PRO A 75 0.24 14.00 -9.66
CA PRO A 75 -0.74 13.14 -10.30
C PRO A 75 -0.21 11.73 -10.59
N GLU A 76 1.08 11.56 -10.88
CA GLU A 76 1.72 10.27 -11.11
C GLU A 76 1.82 9.45 -9.84
N LEU A 77 2.30 10.05 -8.74
CA LEU A 77 2.36 9.41 -7.43
C LEU A 77 0.96 9.04 -6.93
N ASN A 78 0.00 9.93 -7.15
CA ASN A 78 -1.39 9.70 -6.81
C ASN A 78 -1.99 8.51 -7.58
N ALA A 79 -1.74 8.42 -8.89
CA ALA A 79 -2.18 7.31 -9.73
C ALA A 79 -1.52 5.98 -9.34
N PHE A 80 -0.23 6.01 -8.98
CA PHE A 80 0.47 4.87 -8.42
C PHE A 80 -0.19 4.39 -7.11
N ALA A 81 -0.42 5.31 -6.17
CA ALA A 81 -1.04 5.00 -4.88
C ALA A 81 -2.48 4.46 -5.02
N GLN A 82 -3.25 4.93 -6.01
CA GLN A 82 -4.59 4.37 -6.31
C GLN A 82 -4.51 2.90 -6.77
N GLN A 83 -3.57 2.58 -7.66
CA GLN A 83 -3.38 1.22 -8.16
C GLN A 83 -2.87 0.28 -7.07
N VAL A 84 -1.96 0.74 -6.21
CA VAL A 84 -1.51 -0.01 -5.03
C VAL A 84 -2.68 -0.32 -4.09
N GLN A 85 -3.50 0.68 -3.74
CA GLN A 85 -4.66 0.45 -2.87
C GLN A 85 -5.66 -0.52 -3.51
N TRP A 86 -5.86 -0.44 -4.83
CA TRP A 86 -6.73 -1.37 -5.53
C TRP A 86 -6.23 -2.83 -5.41
N LEU A 87 -4.93 -3.07 -5.61
CA LEU A 87 -4.33 -4.40 -5.41
C LEU A 87 -4.46 -4.87 -3.96
N GLU A 88 -4.19 -3.99 -2.99
CA GLU A 88 -4.34 -4.29 -1.56
C GLU A 88 -5.79 -4.71 -1.23
N MET A 89 -6.78 -3.97 -1.71
CA MET A 89 -8.20 -4.28 -1.49
C MET A 89 -8.60 -5.61 -2.15
N LEU A 90 -8.10 -5.88 -3.36
CA LEU A 90 -8.38 -7.14 -4.05
C LEU A 90 -7.83 -8.33 -3.26
N LEU A 91 -6.59 -8.25 -2.77
CA LEU A 91 -5.99 -9.31 -1.95
C LEU A 91 -6.73 -9.50 -0.62
N LEU A 92 -7.13 -8.41 0.05
CA LEU A 92 -7.95 -8.51 1.28
C LEU A 92 -9.29 -9.22 1.01
N LEU A 93 -9.97 -8.88 -0.08
CA LEU A 93 -11.24 -9.50 -0.45
C LEU A 93 -11.06 -10.99 -0.80
N GLN A 94 -10.01 -11.32 -1.55
CA GLN A 94 -9.66 -12.71 -1.86
C GLN A 94 -9.38 -13.51 -0.58
N LYS A 95 -8.55 -12.98 0.32
CA LYS A 95 -8.25 -13.62 1.61
C LYS A 95 -9.51 -13.81 2.45
N THR A 96 -10.35 -12.78 2.54
CA THR A 96 -11.64 -12.84 3.25
C THR A 96 -12.56 -13.92 2.66
N SER A 97 -12.65 -14.01 1.34
CA SER A 97 -13.47 -15.02 0.66
C SER A 97 -12.95 -16.44 0.93
N LEU A 98 -11.63 -16.63 0.94
CA LEU A 98 -11.00 -17.92 1.24
C LEU A 98 -11.24 -18.33 2.69
N ASP A 99 -11.05 -17.41 3.63
CA ASP A 99 -11.24 -17.68 5.07
C ASP A 99 -12.70 -18.00 5.40
N ALA A 100 -13.66 -17.42 4.67
CA ALA A 100 -15.09 -17.69 4.87
C ALA A 100 -15.51 -19.11 4.46
N VAL A 101 -14.77 -19.77 3.57
CA VAL A 101 -15.11 -21.12 3.04
C VAL A 101 -14.16 -22.21 3.54
N SER A 102 -13.07 -21.82 4.21
CA SER A 102 -12.10 -22.75 4.79
C SER A 102 -12.61 -23.20 6.16
N VAL A 103 -13.38 -24.29 6.19
CA VAL A 103 -13.79 -25.02 7.40
C VAL A 103 -12.79 -26.12 7.71
#